data_AF-A0A812W7G1-F1
#
_entry.id   AF-A0A812W7G1-F1
#
_cell.length_a   1.000
_cell.length_b   1.000
_cell.length_c   1.000
_cell.angle_alpha   90.00
_cell.angle_beta   90.00
_cell.angle_gamma   90.00
#
_symmetry.space_group_name_H-M   'P 1'
#
loop_
_entity.id
_entity.type
_entity.pdbx_description
1 polymer ?
#
loop_
_entity_poly.entity_id
_entity_poly.type
_entity_poly.pdbx_seq_one_letter_code
_entity_poly.pdbx_strand_id
1 'polypeptide(L)'
;VARRGDRGGKKGQTTEKAPAATVELEQVLQKRADGRSKWLAKALIQASDGRMDAQSLYSVVAHNRFIEDLTEKTGNKMYRALHANLHVFSSKQRRFLEKDCALAKKYGKTAFAGVQKDALDEDSKQEQAANAIEDMMARCRAFVREKQS
;
A
#
# COMPACT_ATOMS: atom_id res chain seq x y z
N VAL A 1 21.44 12.38 -54.31
CA VAL A 1 22.29 11.26 -53.83
C VAL A 1 22.86 11.62 -52.48
N ALA A 2 22.56 10.79 -51.46
CA ALA A 2 23.23 10.64 -50.14
C ALA A 2 23.25 11.83 -49.15
N ARG A 3 23.13 11.68 -47.81
CA ARG A 3 22.87 10.55 -46.89
C ARG A 3 22.59 11.13 -45.48
N ARG A 4 21.63 10.50 -44.79
CA ARG A 4 21.61 10.13 -43.35
C ARG A 4 22.00 11.17 -42.29
N GLY A 5 20.98 11.62 -41.55
CA GLY A 5 21.09 12.03 -40.14
C GLY A 5 20.27 11.08 -39.26
N ASP A 6 20.96 10.07 -38.73
CA ASP A 6 20.51 9.09 -37.73
C ASP A 6 20.64 9.67 -36.31
N ARG A 7 19.54 9.72 -35.53
CA ARG A 7 19.56 9.49 -34.07
C ARG A 7 18.18 9.67 -33.41
N GLY A 8 17.71 8.63 -32.73
CA GLY A 8 16.54 8.74 -31.85
C GLY A 8 16.00 7.42 -31.31
N GLY A 9 16.88 6.55 -30.81
CA GLY A 9 16.61 5.16 -30.41
C GLY A 9 15.38 4.92 -29.53
N LYS A 10 14.50 4.09 -30.08
CA LYS A 10 13.55 3.21 -29.39
C LYS A 10 14.32 2.31 -28.40
N LYS A 11 14.06 2.38 -27.10
CA LYS A 11 14.35 1.26 -26.17
C LYS A 11 13.24 1.15 -25.13
N GLY A 12 12.34 0.19 -25.39
CA GLY A 12 11.58 -0.46 -24.34
C GLY A 12 12.56 -1.09 -23.36
N GLN A 13 12.27 -0.91 -22.07
CA GLN A 13 12.97 -1.61 -21.01
C GLN A 13 12.01 -2.68 -20.50
N THR A 14 12.02 -3.81 -21.20
CA THR A 14 11.81 -5.12 -20.59
C THR A 14 13.03 -5.36 -19.72
N THR A 15 12.81 -5.52 -18.42
CA THR A 15 13.83 -6.05 -17.51
C THR A 15 13.16 -7.18 -16.75
N GLU A 16 13.28 -8.38 -17.32
CA GLU A 16 13.25 -9.59 -16.52
C GLU A 16 14.42 -9.53 -15.53
N LYS A 17 14.12 -9.47 -14.23
CA LYS A 17 15.04 -9.92 -13.19
C LYS A 17 14.27 -10.32 -11.92
N ALA A 18 14.39 -11.62 -11.63
CA ALA A 18 14.19 -12.32 -10.35
C ALA A 18 12.76 -12.74 -9.91
N PRO A 19 12.52 -14.05 -9.67
CA PRO A 19 11.25 -14.63 -9.23
C PRO A 19 10.95 -14.44 -7.72
N ALA A 20 11.62 -13.50 -7.04
CA ALA A 20 11.36 -13.23 -5.62
C ALA A 20 10.09 -12.38 -5.40
N ALA A 21 9.74 -11.51 -6.36
CA ALA A 21 8.60 -10.60 -6.24
C ALA A 21 7.25 -11.26 -6.56
N THR A 22 7.24 -12.36 -7.32
CA THR A 22 6.02 -13.08 -7.70
C THR A 22 5.34 -13.73 -6.49
N VAL A 23 6.15 -14.25 -5.56
CA VAL A 23 5.66 -14.86 -4.32
C VAL A 23 4.98 -13.80 -3.44
N GLU A 24 5.50 -12.57 -3.42
CA GLU A 24 4.93 -11.48 -2.62
C GLU A 24 3.66 -10.88 -3.28
N LEU A 25 3.62 -10.81 -4.62
CA LEU A 25 2.42 -10.40 -5.37
C LEU A 25 1.23 -11.32 -5.05
N GLU A 26 1.40 -12.64 -5.17
CA GLU A 26 0.31 -13.57 -4.88
C GLU A 26 -0.12 -13.51 -3.41
N GLN A 27 0.82 -13.41 -2.48
CA GLN A 27 0.51 -13.27 -1.05
C GLN A 27 -0.28 -12.01 -0.74
N VAL A 28 0.03 -10.88 -1.39
CA VAL A 28 -0.71 -9.62 -1.19
C VAL A 28 -2.09 -9.70 -1.81
N LEU A 29 -2.22 -10.31 -2.99
CA LEU A 29 -3.50 -10.50 -3.65
C LEU A 29 -4.42 -11.48 -2.91
N GLN A 30 -3.86 -12.46 -2.18
CA GLN A 30 -4.62 -13.36 -1.30
C GLN A 30 -5.08 -12.68 0.00
N LYS A 31 -4.49 -11.55 0.42
CA LYS A 31 -4.93 -10.84 1.62
C LYS A 31 -6.29 -10.18 1.39
N ARG A 32 -7.09 -10.12 2.45
CA ARG A 32 -8.31 -9.29 2.47
C ARG A 32 -7.97 -7.80 2.30
N ALA A 33 -8.95 -7.02 1.84
CA ALA A 33 -8.83 -5.59 1.57
C ALA A 33 -8.10 -4.79 2.67
N ASP A 34 -8.40 -5.09 3.95
CA ASP A 34 -7.77 -4.43 5.09
C ASP A 34 -6.26 -4.71 5.18
N GLY A 35 -5.88 -5.97 5.02
CA GLY A 35 -4.49 -6.41 4.99
C GLY A 35 -3.72 -5.83 3.80
N ARG A 36 -4.37 -5.67 2.64
CA ARG A 36 -3.79 -5.00 1.47
C ARG A 36 -3.55 -3.52 1.72
N SER A 37 -4.47 -2.82 2.39
CA SER A 37 -4.28 -1.41 2.75
C SER A 37 -3.11 -1.20 3.71
N LYS A 38 -3.00 -2.05 4.74
CA LYS A 38 -1.88 -2.00 5.70
C LYS A 38 -0.55 -2.34 5.03
N TRP A 39 -0.54 -3.35 4.16
CA TRP A 39 0.64 -3.68 3.34
C TRP A 39 1.05 -2.51 2.45
N LEU A 40 0.11 -1.89 1.71
CA LEU A 40 0.40 -0.78 0.80
C LEU A 40 1.06 0.40 1.53
N ALA A 41 0.55 0.77 2.71
CA ALA A 41 1.14 1.85 3.50
C ALA A 41 2.60 1.55 3.87
N LYS A 42 2.89 0.33 4.36
CA LYS A 42 4.25 -0.09 4.70
C LYS A 42 5.15 -0.18 3.47
N ALA A 43 4.62 -0.71 2.37
CA ALA A 43 5.31 -0.85 1.10
C ALA A 43 5.70 0.53 0.54
N LEU A 44 4.81 1.52 0.56
CA LEU A 44 5.12 2.88 0.11
C LEU A 44 6.24 3.52 0.94
N ILE A 45 6.21 3.34 2.27
CA ILE A 45 7.28 3.82 3.16
C ILE A 45 8.61 3.12 2.82
N GLN A 46 8.60 1.79 2.66
CA GLN A 46 9.80 1.03 2.29
C GLN A 46 10.34 1.41 0.90
N ALA A 47 9.47 1.71 -0.06
CA ALA A 47 9.86 2.21 -1.37
C ALA A 47 10.50 3.61 -1.28
N SER A 48 9.96 4.49 -0.42
CA SER A 48 10.56 5.82 -0.20
C SER A 48 11.93 5.75 0.49
N ASP A 49 12.15 4.74 1.33
CA ASP A 49 13.44 4.45 1.98
C ASP A 49 14.39 3.60 1.12
N GLY A 50 13.99 3.27 -0.12
CA GLY A 50 14.79 2.47 -1.05
C GLY A 50 14.95 0.99 -0.68
N ARG A 51 14.18 0.48 0.29
CA ARG A 51 14.20 -0.93 0.72
C ARG A 51 13.36 -1.87 -0.14
N MET A 52 12.49 -1.31 -0.98
CA MET A 52 11.61 -2.08 -1.84
C MET A 52 11.60 -1.47 -3.24
N ASP A 53 11.59 -2.34 -4.25
CA ASP A 53 11.64 -1.94 -5.64
C ASP A 53 10.31 -1.35 -6.13
N ALA A 54 10.38 -0.19 -6.77
CA ALA A 54 9.22 0.53 -7.27
C ALA A 54 8.50 -0.23 -8.41
N GLN A 55 9.20 -1.08 -9.18
CA GLN A 55 8.58 -1.92 -10.20
C GLN A 55 7.72 -3.02 -9.58
N SER A 56 8.23 -3.68 -8.54
CA SER A 56 7.47 -4.70 -7.80
C SER A 56 6.22 -4.09 -7.19
N LEU A 57 6.34 -2.95 -6.51
CA LEU A 57 5.20 -2.22 -5.96
C LEU A 57 4.18 -1.81 -7.03
N TYR A 58 4.68 -1.26 -8.16
CA TYR A 58 3.83 -0.87 -9.28
C TYR A 58 3.04 -2.05 -9.83
N SER A 59 3.68 -3.23 -9.97
CA SER A 59 3.04 -4.44 -10.50
C SER A 59 1.88 -4.92 -9.61
N VAL A 60 2.02 -4.81 -8.29
CA VAL A 60 0.97 -5.16 -7.33
C VAL A 60 -0.20 -4.18 -7.42
N VAL A 61 0.08 -2.87 -7.36
CA VAL A 61 -0.97 -1.83 -7.33
C VAL A 61 -1.67 -1.67 -8.67
N ALA A 62 -1.00 -1.96 -9.78
CA ALA A 62 -1.57 -1.94 -11.12
C ALA A 62 -2.51 -3.13 -11.40
N HIS A 63 -2.48 -4.18 -10.56
CA HIS A 63 -3.27 -5.38 -10.78
C HIS A 63 -4.77 -5.15 -10.47
N ASN A 64 -5.69 -5.56 -11.35
CA ASN A 64 -7.13 -5.34 -11.12
C ASN A 64 -7.65 -6.08 -9.87
N ARG A 65 -7.12 -7.25 -9.55
CA ARG A 65 -7.47 -7.97 -8.29
C ARG A 65 -7.07 -7.21 -7.03
N PHE A 66 -6.16 -6.24 -7.14
CA PHE A 66 -5.81 -5.39 -6.02
C PHE A 66 -6.96 -4.51 -5.55
N ILE A 67 -7.92 -4.20 -6.45
CA ILE A 67 -9.12 -3.44 -6.12
C ILE A 67 -10.37 -4.28 -5.83
N GLU A 68 -10.25 -5.59 -5.99
CA GLU A 68 -11.29 -6.58 -5.70
C GLU A 68 -11.58 -6.57 -4.19
N ASP A 69 -12.85 -6.61 -3.78
CA ASP A 69 -13.28 -6.53 -2.37
C ASP A 69 -12.89 -5.26 -1.59
N LEU A 70 -12.41 -4.19 -2.25
CA LEU A 70 -12.17 -2.91 -1.58
C LEU A 70 -13.49 -2.20 -1.27
N THR A 71 -13.69 -1.83 -0.02
CA THR A 71 -14.72 -0.85 0.37
C THR A 71 -14.33 0.54 -0.11
N GLU A 72 -15.31 1.44 -0.31
CA GLU A 72 -15.02 2.82 -0.71
C GLU A 72 -14.10 3.54 0.27
N LYS A 73 -14.29 3.32 1.58
CA LYS A 73 -13.43 3.88 2.63
C LYS A 73 -11.99 3.41 2.49
N THR A 74 -11.76 2.10 2.38
CA THR A 74 -10.42 1.52 2.23
C THR A 74 -9.78 1.94 0.92
N GLY A 75 -10.52 1.92 -0.20
CA GLY A 75 -10.04 2.34 -1.51
C GLY A 75 -9.61 3.81 -1.54
N ASN A 76 -10.40 4.70 -0.92
CA ASN A 76 -10.08 6.12 -0.78
C ASN A 76 -8.79 6.33 0.03
N LYS A 77 -8.63 5.64 1.17
CA LYS A 77 -7.42 5.71 2.00
C LYS A 77 -6.18 5.23 1.23
N MET A 78 -6.30 4.10 0.52
CA MET A 78 -5.22 3.53 -0.28
C MET A 78 -4.80 4.48 -1.42
N TYR A 79 -5.76 5.10 -2.11
CA TYR A 79 -5.46 6.04 -3.19
C TYR A 79 -4.77 7.30 -2.67
N ARG A 80 -5.18 7.85 -1.53
CA ARG A 80 -4.50 8.99 -0.89
C ARG A 80 -3.06 8.67 -0.51
N ALA A 81 -2.84 7.50 0.11
CA ALA A 81 -1.50 7.06 0.49
C ALA A 81 -0.60 6.88 -0.73
N LEU A 82 -1.14 6.27 -1.80
CA LEU A 82 -0.44 6.12 -3.08
C LEU A 82 -0.09 7.49 -3.68
N HIS A 83 -1.04 8.42 -3.73
CA HIS A 83 -0.87 9.75 -4.29
C HIS A 83 0.23 10.55 -3.56
N ALA A 84 0.26 10.48 -2.22
CA ALA A 84 1.29 11.14 -1.41
C ALA A 84 2.72 10.61 -1.71
N ASN A 85 2.82 9.32 -2.07
CA ASN A 85 4.08 8.64 -2.32
C ASN A 85 4.37 8.46 -3.81
N LEU A 86 3.70 9.19 -4.71
CA LEU A 86 3.94 9.07 -6.15
C LEU A 86 5.39 9.36 -6.55
N HIS A 87 6.11 10.15 -5.75
CA HIS A 87 7.51 10.51 -6.01
C HIS A 87 8.47 9.31 -6.04
N VAL A 88 8.11 8.17 -5.44
CA VAL A 88 8.94 6.94 -5.46
C VAL A 88 8.90 6.23 -6.82
N PHE A 89 7.91 6.54 -7.66
CA PHE A 89 7.72 5.90 -8.97
C PHE A 89 8.31 6.74 -10.10
N SER A 90 8.67 6.07 -11.20
CA SER A 90 9.09 6.74 -12.44
C SER A 90 7.99 7.64 -13.00
N SER A 91 8.34 8.73 -13.69
CA SER A 91 7.38 9.64 -14.34
C SER A 91 6.34 8.92 -15.22
N LYS A 92 6.73 7.82 -15.87
CA LYS A 92 5.80 7.01 -16.69
C LYS A 92 4.81 6.24 -15.81
N GLN A 93 5.29 5.63 -14.73
CA GLN A 93 4.47 4.88 -13.77
C GLN A 93 3.54 5.83 -13.01
N ARG A 94 4.03 7.00 -12.58
CA ARG A 94 3.25 8.05 -11.91
C ARG A 94 2.02 8.43 -12.73
N ARG A 95 2.23 8.76 -14.00
CA ARG A 95 1.15 9.18 -14.91
C ARG A 95 0.09 8.08 -15.09
N PHE A 96 0.49 6.82 -15.09
CA PHE A 96 -0.44 5.69 -15.11
C PHE A 96 -1.17 5.53 -13.78
N LEU A 97 -0.46 5.59 -12.64
CA LEU A 97 -1.06 5.48 -11.31
C LEU A 97 -2.02 6.64 -10.99
N GLU A 98 -1.79 7.82 -11.56
CA GLU A 98 -2.68 8.98 -11.37
C GLU A 98 -3.95 8.90 -12.20
N LYS A 99 -3.88 8.41 -13.45
CA LYS A 99 -4.99 8.52 -14.42
C LYS A 99 -5.60 7.19 -14.84
N ASP A 100 -4.78 6.17 -15.02
CA ASP A 100 -5.14 4.96 -15.73
C ASP A 100 -5.29 3.72 -14.85
N CYS A 101 -4.73 3.75 -13.64
CA CYS A 101 -4.83 2.61 -12.74
C CYS A 101 -6.27 2.40 -12.24
N ALA A 102 -6.59 1.14 -11.91
CA ALA A 102 -7.90 0.75 -11.44
C ALA A 102 -8.31 1.49 -10.15
N LEU A 103 -7.33 1.76 -9.28
CA LEU A 103 -7.52 2.52 -8.05
C LEU A 103 -7.90 3.99 -8.32
N ALA A 104 -7.21 4.65 -9.26
CA ALA A 104 -7.49 6.03 -9.66
C ALA A 104 -8.84 6.18 -10.34
N LYS A 105 -9.17 5.27 -11.24
CA LYS A 105 -10.45 5.28 -11.98
C LYS A 105 -11.64 5.14 -11.03
N LYS A 106 -11.52 4.28 -10.03
CA LYS A 106 -12.62 3.97 -9.10
C LYS A 106 -12.68 4.93 -7.91
N TYR A 107 -11.55 5.27 -7.32
CA TYR A 107 -11.48 6.01 -6.05
C TYR A 107 -10.87 7.41 -6.18
N GLY A 108 -10.31 7.79 -7.33
CA GLY A 108 -9.60 9.07 -7.46
C GLY A 108 -10.50 10.30 -7.28
N LYS A 109 -11.78 10.19 -7.64
CA LYS A 109 -12.77 11.26 -7.47
C LYS A 109 -13.30 11.34 -6.04
N THR A 110 -13.48 10.20 -5.38
CA THR A 110 -14.09 10.09 -4.04
C THR A 110 -13.07 10.29 -2.93
N ALA A 111 -11.81 9.93 -3.17
CA ALA A 111 -10.74 9.96 -2.16
C ALA A 111 -10.47 11.36 -1.60
N PHE A 112 -10.60 12.41 -2.42
CA PHE A 112 -10.36 13.79 -2.00
C PHE A 112 -11.64 14.55 -1.61
N ALA A 113 -12.81 13.99 -1.88
CA ALA A 113 -14.09 14.66 -1.65
C ALA A 113 -14.62 14.54 -0.20
N GLY A 114 -14.07 13.65 0.64
CA GLY A 114 -14.71 13.25 1.90
C GLY A 114 -13.83 13.25 3.16
N VAL A 115 -12.82 14.13 3.25
CA VAL A 115 -11.72 14.05 4.26
C VAL A 115 -12.16 14.10 5.75
N GLN A 116 -13.42 14.40 6.10
CA GLN A 116 -13.80 14.67 7.49
C GLN A 116 -14.24 13.47 8.38
N LYS A 117 -14.50 12.25 7.87
CA LYS A 117 -15.25 11.25 8.68
C LYS A 117 -14.54 9.97 9.13
N ASP A 118 -13.36 9.62 8.61
CA ASP A 118 -12.80 8.25 8.78
C ASP A 118 -11.48 8.15 9.57
N ALA A 119 -11.02 9.23 10.21
CA ALA A 119 -9.76 9.20 10.98
C ALA A 119 -9.87 8.62 12.40
N LEU A 120 -11.08 8.35 12.92
CA LEU A 120 -11.27 7.95 14.33
C LEU A 120 -11.35 6.43 14.60
N ASP A 121 -11.66 5.59 13.60
CA ASP A 121 -12.13 4.23 13.89
C ASP A 121 -11.05 3.13 13.91
N GLU A 122 -9.91 3.28 13.22
CA GLU A 122 -8.94 2.17 13.05
C GLU A 122 -7.80 2.14 14.10
N ASP A 123 -7.43 3.29 14.68
CA ASP A 123 -6.37 3.34 15.71
C ASP A 123 -6.90 2.84 17.08
N SER A 124 -8.19 3.08 17.32
CA SER A 124 -8.88 2.69 18.56
C SER A 124 -8.84 1.19 18.85
N LYS A 125 -8.86 0.33 17.83
CA LYS A 125 -8.98 -1.12 18.06
C LYS A 125 -7.67 -1.79 18.49
N GLN A 126 -6.53 -1.26 18.03
CA GLN A 126 -5.20 -1.77 18.39
C GLN A 126 -4.80 -1.27 19.78
N GLU A 127 -5.12 0.00 20.09
CA GLU A 127 -4.87 0.61 21.40
C GLU A 127 -5.81 0.05 22.49
N GLN A 128 -7.09 -0.20 22.17
CA GLN A 128 -8.02 -0.88 23.10
C GLN A 128 -7.61 -2.31 23.40
N ALA A 129 -7.08 -3.05 22.42
CA ALA A 129 -6.57 -4.40 22.65
C ALA A 129 -5.32 -4.39 23.54
N ALA A 130 -4.40 -3.43 23.35
CA ALA A 130 -3.22 -3.28 24.20
C ALA A 130 -3.60 -2.92 25.64
N ASN A 131 -4.49 -1.96 25.83
CA ASN A 131 -4.98 -1.53 27.15
C ASN A 131 -5.73 -2.65 27.88
N ALA A 132 -6.53 -3.44 27.16
CA ALA A 132 -7.24 -4.59 27.74
C ALA A 132 -6.29 -5.70 28.19
N ILE A 133 -5.21 -5.96 27.43
CA ILE A 133 -4.19 -6.94 27.78
C ILE A 133 -3.38 -6.47 29.01
N GLU A 134 -3.07 -5.18 29.09
CA GLU A 134 -2.33 -4.60 30.23
C GLU A 134 -3.15 -4.65 31.53
N ASP A 135 -4.44 -4.31 31.49
CA ASP A 135 -5.35 -4.43 32.66
C ASP A 135 -5.47 -5.89 33.14
N MET A 136 -5.54 -6.86 32.21
CA MET A 136 -5.57 -8.28 32.54
C MET A 136 -4.27 -8.74 33.22
N MET A 137 -3.10 -8.28 32.75
CA MET A 137 -1.81 -8.61 33.37
C MET A 137 -1.62 -7.93 34.74
N ALA A 138 -2.10 -6.69 34.91
CA ALA A 138 -2.04 -5.98 36.17
C ALA A 138 -2.87 -6.67 37.27
N ARG A 139 -4.07 -7.14 36.92
CA ARG A 139 -4.95 -7.91 37.81
C ARG A 139 -4.34 -9.26 38.21
N CYS A 140 -3.71 -9.97 37.27
CA CYS A 140 -3.00 -11.21 37.58
C CYS A 140 -1.80 -10.98 38.51
N ARG A 141 -1.03 -9.90 38.31
CA ARG A 141 0.12 -9.56 39.17
C ARG A 141 -0.28 -9.20 40.60
N ALA A 142 -1.37 -8.46 40.78
CA ALA A 142 -1.89 -8.12 42.10
C ALA A 142 -2.36 -9.36 42.87
N PHE A 143 -3.08 -10.27 42.20
CA PHE A 143 -3.56 -11.50 42.82
C PHE A 143 -2.44 -12.45 43.25
N VAL A 144 -1.39 -12.58 42.43
CA VAL A 144 -0.23 -13.41 42.76
C VAL A 144 0.56 -12.84 43.95
N ARG A 145 0.68 -11.51 44.04
CA ARG A 145 1.35 -10.84 45.17
C ARG A 145 0.61 -11.03 46.50
N GLU A 146 -0.72 -11.02 46.48
CA GLU A 146 -1.55 -11.25 47.66
C GLU A 146 -1.54 -12.72 48.12
N LYS A 147 -1.40 -13.67 47.18
CA LYS A 147 -1.26 -15.10 47.49
C LYS A 147 0.15 -15.53 47.94
N GLN A 148 1.14 -14.65 47.76
CA GLN A 148 2.53 -14.88 48.20
C GLN A 148 2.90 -14.12 49.48
N SER A 149 1.94 -13.46 50.14
CA SER A 149 2.11 -12.80 51.45
C SER A 149 1.55 -13.66 52.58
#